data_AF-A0A0Q6PU79-F1
#
_entry.id   AF-A0A0Q6PU79-F1
#
_cell.length_a   1.000
_cell.length_b   1.000
_cell.length_c   1.000
_cell.angle_alpha   90.00
_cell.angle_beta   90.00
_cell.angle_gamma   90.00
#
_symmetry.space_group_name_H-M   'P 1'
#
loop_
_entity.id
_entity.type
_entity.pdbx_description
1 polymer ?
#
loop_
_entity_poly.entity_id
_entity_poly.type
_entity_poly.pdbx_seq_one_letter_code
_entity_poly.pdbx_strand_id
1 'polypeptide(L)'
;MTGWWTAAAYGLAVVTFVAEDVLRRLLMAHLKFWRIVCVDMSSFLVSLAILAVSAHNGPLTLSTFFLALGAGQFAALFLAAGLLPRRERFVVKPIRGGYGTVARYGAWRAAQQGLRPALLTGMRATVGLIVGLAATGQLEAARIYAAPTMLFVSGLSSFLFASFARDTAKPLPELLRSADRMVLLLVVATIAVGGVFIGVLPWLGHLVTGHALDIWLCVGWFAYSTSIAAVTPYGALAAVRHRQAAVFGWRLADSTFSLSLAVIALAMGGGVVLVPVALTAGSLLGGLAIRWFILRRPFPSRPEEIARTISPHHSQAEAHV
;
A
#
# COMPACT_ATOMS: atom_id res chain seq x y z
N MET A 1 -34.49 -2.91 12.79
CA MET A 1 -34.47 -1.99 11.63
C MET A 1 -33.09 -1.35 11.38
N THR A 2 -31.97 -1.90 11.84
CA THR A 2 -30.66 -1.23 11.97
C THR A 2 -29.60 -1.60 10.90
N GLY A 3 -29.82 -2.68 10.13
CA GLY A 3 -28.83 -3.17 9.16
C GLY A 3 -28.69 -2.30 7.91
N TRP A 4 -29.80 -1.88 7.31
CA TRP A 4 -29.81 -1.15 6.04
C TRP A 4 -29.19 0.25 6.16
N TRP A 5 -29.42 0.95 7.27
CA TRP A 5 -28.81 2.26 7.54
C TRP A 5 -27.29 2.16 7.67
N THR A 6 -26.80 1.14 8.37
CA THR A 6 -25.36 0.90 8.52
C THR A 6 -24.72 0.56 7.17
N ALA A 7 -25.40 -0.25 6.35
CA ALA A 7 -24.96 -0.55 5.00
C ALA A 7 -24.93 0.69 4.09
N ALA A 8 -25.93 1.57 4.19
CA ALA A 8 -25.97 2.83 3.46
C ALA A 8 -24.85 3.79 3.89
N ALA A 9 -24.62 3.94 5.20
CA ALA A 9 -23.52 4.74 5.74
C ALA A 9 -22.15 4.21 5.29
N TYR A 10 -21.96 2.89 5.31
CA TYR A 10 -20.77 2.24 4.78
C TYR A 10 -20.60 2.50 3.27
N GLY A 11 -21.65 2.29 2.47
CA GLY A 11 -21.63 2.54 1.03
C GLY A 11 -21.27 3.98 0.69
N LEU A 12 -21.85 4.95 1.41
CA LEU A 12 -21.51 6.37 1.27
C LEU A 12 -20.04 6.61 1.62
N ALA A 13 -19.54 6.08 2.73
CA ALA A 13 -18.14 6.23 3.12
C ALA A 13 -17.19 5.66 2.05
N VAL A 14 -17.52 4.51 1.45
CA VAL A 14 -16.73 3.89 0.38
C VAL A 14 -16.73 4.75 -0.88
N VAL A 15 -17.89 5.23 -1.35
CA VAL A 15 -17.97 6.09 -2.55
C VAL A 15 -17.16 7.37 -2.35
N THR A 16 -17.29 7.98 -1.18
CA THR A 16 -16.59 9.22 -0.85
C THR A 16 -15.07 9.00 -0.77
N PHE A 17 -14.65 7.89 -0.14
CA PHE A 17 -13.24 7.47 -0.10
C PHE A 17 -12.66 7.23 -1.49
N VAL A 18 -13.38 6.54 -2.38
CA VAL A 18 -12.91 6.28 -3.75
C VAL A 18 -12.76 7.59 -4.52
N ALA A 19 -13.73 8.51 -4.40
CA ALA A 19 -13.64 9.82 -5.03
C ALA A 19 -12.44 10.64 -4.51
N GLU A 20 -12.21 10.61 -3.19
CA GLU A 20 -11.10 11.29 -2.52
C GLU A 20 -9.75 10.70 -2.95
N ASP A 21 -9.62 9.37 -3.01
CA ASP A 21 -8.40 8.68 -3.45
C ASP A 21 -8.00 9.04 -4.89
N VAL A 22 -8.97 9.29 -5.78
CA VAL A 22 -8.69 9.78 -7.15
C VAL A 22 -8.01 11.14 -7.11
N LEU A 23 -8.53 12.10 -6.32
CA LEU A 23 -7.91 13.41 -6.18
C LEU A 23 -6.53 13.31 -5.50
N ARG A 24 -6.38 12.42 -4.51
CA ARG A 24 -5.11 12.15 -3.85
C ARG A 24 -4.07 11.66 -4.86
N ARG A 25 -4.44 10.74 -5.76
CA ARG A 25 -3.56 10.25 -6.84
C ARG A 25 -3.19 11.34 -7.84
N LEU A 26 -4.11 12.26 -8.16
CA LEU A 26 -3.79 13.43 -9.01
C LEU A 26 -2.78 14.36 -8.32
N LEU A 27 -2.93 14.60 -7.01
CA LEU A 27 -1.93 15.37 -6.25
C LEU A 27 -0.56 14.67 -6.22
N MET A 28 -0.52 13.34 -6.10
CA MET A 28 0.72 12.56 -6.20
C MET A 28 1.37 12.67 -7.58
N ALA A 29 0.57 12.66 -8.65
CA ALA A 29 1.06 12.81 -10.02
C ALA A 29 1.75 14.16 -10.23
N HIS A 30 1.31 15.21 -9.55
CA HIS A 30 1.97 16.52 -9.53
C HIS A 30 3.06 16.67 -8.45
N LEU A 31 3.43 15.59 -7.75
CA LEU A 31 4.41 15.57 -6.66
C LEU A 31 4.09 16.55 -5.51
N LYS A 32 2.81 16.86 -5.29
CA LYS A 32 2.35 17.80 -4.24
C LYS A 32 2.09 17.08 -2.92
N PHE A 33 3.08 16.34 -2.41
CA PHE A 33 2.94 15.48 -1.22
C PHE A 33 2.49 16.23 0.03
N TRP A 34 2.96 17.45 0.27
CA TRP A 34 2.51 18.25 1.42
C TRP A 34 1.01 18.54 1.40
N ARG A 35 0.42 18.69 0.21
CA ARG A 35 -1.04 18.88 0.09
C ARG A 35 -1.81 17.61 0.45
N ILE A 36 -1.23 16.44 0.18
CA ILE A 36 -1.81 15.15 0.59
C ILE A 36 -1.85 15.04 2.10
N VAL A 37 -0.77 15.44 2.79
CA VAL A 37 -0.74 15.48 4.25
C VAL A 37 -1.88 16.35 4.79
N CYS A 38 -2.11 17.55 4.23
CA CYS A 38 -3.23 18.39 4.65
C CYS A 38 -4.60 17.71 4.43
N VAL A 39 -4.78 17.02 3.29
CA VAL A 39 -6.00 16.27 2.97
C VAL A 39 -6.22 15.15 3.99
N ASP A 40 -5.21 14.33 4.25
CA ASP A 40 -5.30 13.21 5.18
C ASP A 40 -5.52 13.69 6.64
N MET A 41 -4.86 14.79 7.05
CA MET A 41 -5.09 15.43 8.34
C MET A 41 -6.51 15.97 8.48
N SER A 42 -7.08 16.56 7.42
CA SER A 42 -8.46 17.03 7.45
C SER A 42 -9.45 15.88 7.62
N SER A 43 -9.24 14.76 6.92
CA SER A 43 -10.05 13.55 7.07
C SER A 43 -10.00 13.02 8.50
N PHE A 44 -8.78 12.88 9.02
CA PHE A 44 -8.53 12.40 10.38
C PHE A 44 -9.18 13.29 11.45
N LEU A 45 -8.95 14.60 11.40
CA LEU A 45 -9.45 15.54 12.40
C LEU A 45 -10.97 15.62 12.42
N VAL A 46 -11.62 15.63 11.24
CA VAL A 46 -13.09 15.66 11.14
C VAL A 46 -13.69 14.36 11.66
N SER A 47 -13.15 13.19 11.26
CA SER A 47 -13.62 11.91 11.79
C SER A 47 -13.44 11.82 13.30
N LEU A 48 -12.29 12.25 13.82
CA LEU A 48 -12.00 12.25 15.25
C LEU A 48 -12.95 13.18 16.03
N ALA A 49 -13.21 14.39 15.51
CA ALA A 49 -14.13 15.34 16.14
C ALA A 49 -15.55 14.77 16.23
N ILE A 50 -16.05 14.15 15.14
CA ILE A 50 -17.38 13.52 15.14
C ILE A 50 -17.45 12.37 16.14
N LEU A 51 -16.42 11.52 16.20
CA LEU A 51 -16.35 10.43 17.18
C LEU A 51 -16.31 10.94 18.61
N ALA A 52 -15.52 11.99 18.90
CA ALA A 52 -15.41 12.58 20.23
C ALA A 52 -16.75 13.17 20.69
N VAL A 53 -17.44 13.92 19.81
CA VAL A 53 -18.77 14.47 20.10
C VAL A 53 -19.79 13.34 20.27
N SER A 54 -19.75 12.31 19.43
CA SER A 54 -20.67 11.17 19.52
C SER A 54 -20.48 10.37 20.81
N ALA A 55 -19.22 10.16 21.23
CA ALA A 55 -18.88 9.46 22.46
C ALA A 55 -19.37 10.20 23.71
N HIS A 56 -19.43 11.53 23.66
CA HIS A 56 -19.98 12.32 24.77
C HIS A 56 -21.52 12.18 24.89
N ASN A 57 -22.20 11.95 23.77
CA ASN A 57 -23.67 11.89 23.70
C ASN A 57 -24.24 10.46 23.85
N GLY A 58 -23.39 9.42 23.90
CA GLY A 58 -23.84 8.05 24.05
C GLY A 58 -22.81 7.01 23.60
N PRO A 59 -23.20 5.72 23.60
CA PRO A 59 -22.31 4.64 23.18
C PRO A 59 -21.99 4.75 21.68
N LEU A 60 -20.71 4.59 21.35
CA LEU A 60 -20.27 4.54 19.96
C LEU A 60 -20.80 3.28 19.29
N THR A 61 -21.48 3.47 18.17
CA THR A 61 -21.99 2.40 17.31
C THR A 61 -21.17 2.27 16.04
N LEU A 62 -21.32 1.14 15.35
CA LEU A 62 -20.69 0.95 14.04
C LEU A 62 -21.19 1.97 13.00
N SER A 63 -22.47 2.34 13.06
CA SER A 63 -23.06 3.34 12.17
C SER A 63 -22.43 4.72 12.39
N THR A 64 -22.24 5.15 13.66
CA THR A 64 -21.55 6.41 13.96
C THR A 64 -20.11 6.41 13.47
N PHE A 65 -19.42 5.27 13.52
CA PHE A 65 -18.08 5.15 12.98
C PHE A 65 -18.02 5.32 11.46
N PHE A 66 -18.92 4.66 10.71
CA PHE A 66 -18.97 4.84 9.25
C PHE A 66 -19.38 6.24 8.83
N LEU A 67 -20.32 6.88 9.56
CA LEU A 67 -20.70 8.27 9.30
C LEU A 67 -19.53 9.23 9.57
N ALA A 68 -18.80 9.05 10.67
CA ALA A 68 -17.62 9.85 10.98
C ALA A 68 -16.53 9.69 9.92
N LEU A 69 -16.28 8.47 9.44
CA LEU A 69 -15.38 8.23 8.32
C LEU A 69 -15.87 8.90 7.04
N GLY A 70 -17.13 8.71 6.67
CA GLY A 70 -17.73 9.32 5.47
C GLY A 70 -17.63 10.85 5.49
N ALA A 71 -17.94 11.47 6.62
CA ALA A 71 -17.83 12.93 6.79
C ALA A 71 -16.38 13.43 6.72
N GLY A 72 -15.43 12.70 7.32
CA GLY A 72 -14.00 13.01 7.19
C GLY A 72 -13.52 12.92 5.75
N GLN A 73 -13.89 11.85 5.04
CA GLN A 73 -13.57 11.69 3.62
C GLN A 73 -14.23 12.76 2.75
N PHE A 74 -15.46 13.17 3.08
CA PHE A 74 -16.14 14.25 2.39
C PHE A 74 -15.40 15.58 2.55
N ALA A 75 -15.02 15.95 3.77
CA ALA A 75 -14.22 17.16 4.02
C ALA A 75 -12.88 17.13 3.27
N ALA A 76 -12.20 15.98 3.30
CA ALA A 76 -10.95 15.75 2.58
C ALA A 76 -11.12 15.87 1.06
N LEU A 77 -12.23 15.38 0.51
CA LEU A 77 -12.57 15.51 -0.91
C LEU A 77 -12.66 16.99 -1.34
N PHE A 78 -13.37 17.83 -0.60
CA PHE A 78 -13.46 19.28 -0.91
C PHE A 78 -12.10 19.96 -0.79
N LEU A 79 -11.35 19.62 0.26
CA LEU A 79 -10.02 20.19 0.46
C LEU A 79 -9.08 19.78 -0.68
N ALA A 80 -9.09 18.50 -1.08
CA ALA A 80 -8.30 18.00 -2.19
C ALA A 80 -8.67 18.68 -3.51
N ALA A 81 -9.96 18.87 -3.80
CA ALA A 81 -10.45 19.60 -4.97
C ALA A 81 -9.97 21.07 -4.97
N GLY A 82 -10.02 21.72 -3.80
CA GLY A 82 -9.50 23.07 -3.59
C GLY A 82 -7.97 23.17 -3.71
N LEU A 83 -7.24 22.10 -3.43
CA LEU A 83 -5.79 22.02 -3.48
C LEU A 83 -5.25 21.58 -4.85
N LEU A 84 -6.08 21.11 -5.79
CA LEU A 84 -5.66 20.77 -7.15
C LEU A 84 -5.15 22.01 -7.92
N PRO A 85 -4.18 21.87 -8.84
CA PRO A 85 -3.81 22.94 -9.78
C PRO A 85 -5.04 23.42 -10.55
N ARG A 86 -5.16 24.73 -10.80
CA ARG A 86 -6.34 25.32 -11.48
C ARG A 86 -6.68 24.65 -12.83
N ARG A 87 -5.66 24.19 -13.56
CA ARG A 87 -5.83 23.52 -14.87
C ARG A 87 -6.52 22.15 -14.78
N GLU A 88 -6.43 21.47 -13.63
CA GLU A 88 -6.98 20.13 -13.40
C GLU A 88 -8.34 20.17 -12.67
N ARG A 89 -8.85 21.36 -12.33
CA ARG A 89 -10.13 21.51 -11.59
C ARG A 89 -11.37 21.39 -12.46
N PHE A 90 -11.19 21.34 -13.79
CA PHE A 90 -12.29 21.30 -14.73
C PHE A 90 -12.53 19.87 -15.17
N VAL A 91 -13.80 19.44 -15.12
CA VAL A 91 -14.21 18.14 -15.64
C VAL A 91 -14.07 18.17 -17.16
N VAL A 92 -13.13 17.39 -17.68
CA VAL A 92 -12.94 17.25 -19.12
C VAL A 92 -14.05 16.36 -19.68
N LYS A 93 -14.53 16.67 -20.91
CA LYS A 93 -15.48 15.82 -21.61
C LYS A 93 -14.92 14.39 -21.75
N PRO A 94 -15.77 13.34 -21.68
CA PRO A 94 -15.31 11.96 -21.85
C PRO A 94 -14.62 11.81 -23.20
N ILE A 95 -13.32 11.53 -23.20
CA ILE A 95 -12.55 11.28 -24.42
C ILE A 95 -12.75 9.82 -24.80
N ARG A 96 -12.97 9.52 -26.09
CA ARG A 96 -13.05 8.15 -26.58
C ARG A 96 -11.63 7.59 -26.76
N GLY A 97 -11.13 6.87 -25.76
CA GLY A 97 -9.85 6.15 -25.85
C GLY A 97 -9.17 5.97 -24.50
N GLY A 98 -8.35 4.92 -24.36
CA GLY A 98 -7.50 4.72 -23.18
C GLY A 98 -8.14 4.05 -21.96
N TYR A 99 -9.47 3.95 -21.86
CA TYR A 99 -10.16 3.29 -20.75
C TYR A 99 -9.68 1.84 -20.54
N GLY A 100 -9.49 1.07 -21.62
CA GLY A 100 -9.00 -0.31 -21.51
C GLY A 100 -7.59 -0.41 -20.94
N THR A 101 -6.72 0.54 -21.27
CA THR A 101 -5.36 0.63 -20.71
C THR A 101 -5.39 0.96 -19.23
N VAL A 102 -6.20 1.96 -18.84
CA VAL A 102 -6.38 2.37 -17.43
C VAL A 102 -7.03 1.26 -16.63
N ALA A 103 -8.08 0.62 -17.15
CA ALA A 103 -8.76 -0.49 -16.49
C ALA A 103 -7.84 -1.70 -16.30
N ARG A 104 -7.07 -2.10 -17.33
CA ARG A 104 -6.12 -3.21 -17.22
C ARG A 104 -5.00 -2.91 -16.23
N TYR A 105 -4.43 -1.71 -16.28
CA TYR A 105 -3.41 -1.29 -15.33
C TYR A 105 -3.96 -1.21 -13.90
N GLY A 106 -5.12 -0.57 -13.74
CA GLY A 106 -5.82 -0.39 -12.48
C GLY A 106 -6.24 -1.71 -11.84
N ALA A 107 -6.75 -2.66 -12.62
CA ALA A 107 -7.13 -3.99 -12.14
C ALA A 107 -5.94 -4.75 -11.55
N TRP A 108 -4.80 -4.79 -12.27
CA TRP A 108 -3.60 -5.43 -11.73
C TRP A 108 -3.06 -4.71 -10.50
N ARG A 109 -3.11 -3.37 -10.49
CA ARG A 109 -2.64 -2.60 -9.33
C ARG A 109 -3.55 -2.80 -8.13
N ALA A 110 -4.87 -2.84 -8.32
CA ALA A 110 -5.85 -3.15 -7.28
C ALA A 110 -5.64 -4.56 -6.72
N ALA A 111 -5.43 -5.55 -7.59
CA ALA A 111 -5.12 -6.92 -7.17
C ALA A 111 -3.83 -6.99 -6.31
N GLN A 112 -2.77 -6.26 -6.70
CA GLN A 112 -1.56 -6.17 -5.87
C GLN A 112 -1.80 -5.50 -4.51
N GLN A 113 -2.63 -4.45 -4.46
CA GLN A 113 -2.97 -3.78 -3.18
C GLN A 113 -3.82 -4.67 -2.27
N GLY A 114 -4.68 -5.51 -2.84
CA GLY A 114 -5.52 -6.46 -2.08
C GLY A 114 -4.76 -7.65 -1.52
N LEU A 115 -3.58 -7.98 -2.05
CA LEU A 115 -2.87 -9.20 -1.70
C LEU A 115 -2.39 -9.24 -0.24
N ARG A 116 -1.81 -8.15 0.28
CA ARG A 116 -1.36 -8.12 1.69
C ARG A 116 -2.54 -8.19 2.66
N PRO A 117 -3.61 -7.39 2.52
CA PRO A 117 -4.81 -7.56 3.34
C PRO A 117 -5.38 -8.98 3.26
N ALA A 118 -5.39 -9.61 2.09
CA ALA A 118 -5.82 -10.99 1.92
C ALA A 118 -4.91 -11.98 2.69
N LEU A 119 -3.58 -11.83 2.58
CA LEU A 119 -2.61 -12.62 3.33
C LEU A 119 -2.81 -12.49 4.84
N LEU A 120 -2.95 -11.28 5.36
CA LEU A 120 -3.16 -11.03 6.79
C LEU A 120 -4.53 -11.57 7.26
N THR A 121 -5.54 -11.54 6.40
CA THR A 121 -6.87 -12.12 6.69
C THR A 121 -6.80 -13.64 6.72
N GLY A 122 -6.12 -14.26 5.74
CA GLY A 122 -5.86 -15.70 5.72
C GLY A 122 -5.07 -16.15 6.96
N MET A 123 -3.99 -15.44 7.28
CA MET A 123 -3.21 -15.66 8.50
C MET A 123 -4.09 -15.61 9.76
N ARG A 124 -4.93 -14.57 9.89
CA ARG A 124 -5.83 -14.42 11.04
C ARG A 124 -6.81 -15.59 11.15
N ALA A 125 -7.42 -15.98 10.03
CA ALA A 125 -8.33 -17.12 9.98
C ALA A 125 -7.61 -18.43 10.35
N THR A 126 -6.42 -18.68 9.81
CA THR A 126 -5.60 -19.86 10.13
C THR A 126 -5.26 -19.93 11.62
N VAL A 127 -4.74 -18.86 12.20
CA VAL A 127 -4.38 -18.84 13.64
C VAL A 127 -5.63 -19.04 14.50
N GLY A 128 -6.74 -18.40 14.14
CA GLY A 128 -8.00 -18.56 14.86
C GLY A 128 -8.58 -19.98 14.79
N LEU A 129 -8.43 -20.66 13.64
CA LEU A 129 -8.93 -22.02 13.44
C LEU A 129 -8.02 -23.10 14.06
N ILE A 130 -6.70 -22.93 14.02
CA ILE A 130 -5.74 -23.95 14.49
C ILE A 130 -5.41 -23.78 15.99
N VAL A 131 -5.20 -22.54 16.44
CA VAL A 131 -4.71 -22.25 17.80
C VAL A 131 -5.82 -21.67 18.67
N GLY A 132 -6.70 -20.86 18.09
CA GLY A 132 -7.85 -20.26 18.78
C GLY A 132 -7.80 -18.73 18.87
N LEU A 133 -8.92 -18.14 19.29
CA LEU A 133 -9.14 -16.69 19.27
C LEU A 133 -8.22 -15.90 20.23
N ALA A 134 -7.81 -16.51 21.35
CA ALA A 134 -6.89 -15.86 22.30
C ALA A 134 -5.52 -15.60 21.66
N ALA A 135 -4.98 -16.60 20.97
CA ALA A 135 -3.74 -16.48 20.20
C ALA A 135 -3.85 -15.45 19.08
N THR A 136 -4.98 -15.43 18.37
CA THR A 136 -5.27 -14.40 17.37
C THR A 136 -5.27 -13.00 17.98
N GLY A 137 -5.86 -12.83 19.17
CA GLY A 137 -5.88 -11.56 19.89
C GLY A 137 -4.48 -11.05 20.23
N GLN A 138 -3.61 -11.92 20.76
CA GLN A 138 -2.22 -11.57 21.07
C GLN A 138 -1.43 -11.18 19.80
N LEU A 139 -1.58 -11.96 18.73
CA LEU A 139 -0.92 -11.70 17.45
C LEU A 139 -1.35 -10.36 16.85
N GLU A 140 -2.65 -10.05 16.89
CA GLU A 140 -3.21 -8.82 16.36
C GLU A 140 -2.86 -7.60 17.23
N ALA A 141 -2.81 -7.75 18.56
CA ALA A 141 -2.38 -6.68 19.45
C ALA A 141 -0.93 -6.27 19.15
N ALA A 142 -0.03 -7.24 18.97
CA ALA A 142 1.34 -6.98 18.55
C ALA A 142 1.41 -6.34 17.13
N ARG A 143 0.52 -6.74 16.21
CA ARG A 143 0.45 -6.15 14.87
C ARG A 143 -0.01 -4.68 14.92
N ILE A 144 -0.99 -4.36 15.75
CA ILE A 144 -1.48 -2.99 15.94
C ILE A 144 -0.34 -2.11 16.48
N TYR A 145 0.42 -2.63 17.44
CA TYR A 145 1.61 -1.95 17.95
C TYR A 145 2.67 -1.68 16.85
N ALA A 146 2.88 -2.63 15.94
CA ALA A 146 3.80 -2.50 14.81
C ALA A 146 3.24 -1.71 13.61
N ALA A 147 1.96 -1.34 13.62
CA ALA A 147 1.30 -0.68 12.49
C ALA A 147 1.94 0.65 12.05
N PRO A 148 2.43 1.53 12.95
CA PRO A 148 3.10 2.78 12.56
C PRO A 148 4.30 2.53 11.64
N THR A 149 5.10 1.49 11.92
CA THR A 149 6.24 1.10 11.09
C THR A 149 5.79 0.61 9.70
N MET A 150 4.70 -0.16 9.62
CA MET A 150 4.13 -0.57 8.32
C MET A 150 3.61 0.62 7.51
N LEU A 151 2.96 1.58 8.17
CA LEU A 151 2.46 2.81 7.53
C LEU A 151 3.61 3.66 6.98
N PHE A 152 4.69 3.80 7.75
CA PHE A 152 5.90 4.49 7.30
C PHE A 152 6.46 3.90 6.00
N VAL A 153 6.60 2.57 5.94
CA VAL A 153 7.09 1.88 4.73
C VAL A 153 6.14 2.06 3.55
N SER A 154 4.82 1.98 3.79
CA SER A 154 3.80 2.18 2.76
C SER A 154 3.78 3.61 2.20
N GLY A 155 3.94 4.62 3.06
CA GLY A 155 4.03 6.03 2.65
C GLY A 155 5.24 6.30 1.75
N LEU A 156 6.41 5.84 2.16
CA LEU A 156 7.64 5.96 1.36
C LEU A 156 7.56 5.19 0.04
N SER A 157 6.90 4.02 0.02
CA SER A 157 6.66 3.29 -1.22
C SER A 157 5.89 4.11 -2.25
N SER A 158 4.87 4.86 -1.82
CA SER A 158 4.06 5.68 -2.72
C SER A 158 4.89 6.82 -3.32
N PHE A 159 5.76 7.43 -2.50
CA PHE A 159 6.73 8.42 -2.95
C PHE A 159 7.73 7.84 -3.98
N LEU A 160 8.32 6.68 -3.68
CA LEU A 160 9.26 6.00 -4.57
C LEU A 160 8.62 5.65 -5.92
N PHE A 161 7.37 5.19 -5.91
CA PHE A 161 6.64 4.88 -7.13
C PHE A 161 6.53 6.11 -8.04
N ALA A 162 6.11 7.27 -7.50
CA ALA A 162 6.02 8.51 -8.26
C ALA A 162 7.41 8.98 -8.77
N SER A 163 8.45 8.85 -7.94
CA SER A 163 9.82 9.19 -8.33
C SER A 163 10.34 8.31 -9.48
N PHE A 164 10.12 6.99 -9.43
CA PHE A 164 10.52 6.09 -10.51
C PHE A 164 9.71 6.32 -11.79
N ALA A 165 8.41 6.63 -11.67
CA ALA A 165 7.58 6.97 -12.82
C ALA A 165 8.08 8.22 -13.55
N ARG A 166 8.54 9.24 -12.80
CA ARG A 166 9.15 10.44 -13.39
C ARG A 166 10.47 10.13 -14.13
N ASP A 167 11.29 9.26 -13.56
CA ASP A 167 12.62 8.96 -14.05
C ASP A 167 12.66 7.77 -15.05
N THR A 168 11.52 7.40 -15.63
CA THR A 168 11.38 6.20 -16.51
C THR A 168 12.31 6.20 -17.73
N ALA A 169 12.77 7.38 -18.16
CA ALA A 169 13.69 7.56 -19.28
C ALA A 169 15.14 7.13 -18.98
N LYS A 170 15.51 7.00 -17.69
CA LYS A 170 16.87 6.59 -17.30
C LYS A 170 17.15 5.13 -17.64
N PRO A 171 18.41 4.76 -17.90
CA PRO A 171 18.78 3.38 -18.16
C PRO A 171 18.56 2.50 -16.92
N LEU A 172 18.17 1.25 -17.14
CA LEU A 172 17.81 0.30 -16.08
C LEU A 172 18.89 0.13 -15.00
N PRO A 173 20.20 0.04 -15.31
CA PRO A 173 21.23 -0.11 -14.29
C PRO A 173 21.27 1.07 -13.29
N GLU A 174 21.00 2.29 -13.75
CA GLU A 174 20.95 3.47 -12.88
C GLU A 174 19.72 3.44 -11.96
N LEU A 175 18.56 3.07 -12.51
CA LEU A 175 17.34 2.91 -11.72
C LEU A 175 17.47 1.77 -10.69
N LEU A 176 18.17 0.68 -11.03
CA LEU A 176 18.46 -0.41 -10.11
C LEU A 176 19.40 0.02 -8.97
N ARG A 177 20.48 0.75 -9.27
CA ARG A 177 21.35 1.33 -8.23
C ARG A 177 20.58 2.29 -7.33
N SER A 178 19.66 3.07 -7.90
CA SER A 178 18.77 3.93 -7.12
C SER A 178 17.84 3.11 -6.21
N ALA A 179 17.21 2.07 -6.74
CA ALA A 179 16.37 1.16 -5.97
C ALA A 179 17.14 0.47 -4.83
N ASP A 180 18.37 -0.01 -5.09
CA ASP A 180 19.21 -0.65 -4.08
C ASP A 180 19.56 0.32 -2.93
N ARG A 181 19.87 1.59 -3.23
CA ARG A 181 20.07 2.62 -2.19
C ARG A 181 18.80 2.89 -1.39
N MET A 182 17.65 2.95 -2.06
CA MET A 182 16.36 3.16 -1.39
C MET A 182 15.95 1.97 -0.52
N VAL A 183 16.28 0.74 -0.94
CA VAL A 183 16.13 -0.48 -0.13
C VAL A 183 16.96 -0.35 1.15
N LEU A 184 18.24 -0.02 1.03
CA LEU A 184 19.11 0.15 2.19
C LEU A 184 18.58 1.22 3.15
N LEU A 185 18.23 2.40 2.63
CA LEU A 185 17.69 3.50 3.42
C LEU A 185 16.39 3.08 4.14
N LEU A 186 15.47 2.44 3.41
CA LEU A 186 14.21 1.98 3.97
C LEU A 186 14.40 0.91 5.05
N VAL A 187 15.26 -0.07 4.81
CA VAL A 187 15.56 -1.12 5.78
C VAL A 187 16.15 -0.53 7.05
N VAL A 188 17.18 0.32 6.92
CA VAL A 188 17.82 0.98 8.07
C VAL A 188 16.81 1.84 8.84
N ALA A 189 16.03 2.66 8.15
CA ALA A 189 15.00 3.48 8.78
C ALA A 189 13.92 2.63 9.48
N THR A 190 13.50 1.52 8.86
CA THR A 190 12.50 0.62 9.43
C THR A 190 13.03 -0.10 10.68
N ILE A 191 14.29 -0.55 10.65
CA ILE A 191 14.95 -1.16 11.82
C ILE A 191 15.11 -0.13 12.93
N ALA A 192 15.55 1.09 12.63
CA ALA A 192 15.70 2.15 13.62
C ALA A 192 14.37 2.49 14.29
N VAL A 193 13.30 2.69 13.50
CA VAL A 193 11.95 2.94 14.03
C VAL A 193 11.47 1.74 14.85
N GLY A 194 11.58 0.52 14.33
CA GLY A 194 11.22 -0.70 15.05
C GLY A 194 11.98 -0.87 16.37
N GLY A 195 13.28 -0.57 16.39
CA GLY A 195 14.13 -0.59 17.58
C GLY A 195 13.69 0.42 18.64
N VAL A 196 13.32 1.63 18.23
CA VAL A 196 12.73 2.64 19.13
C VAL A 196 11.43 2.13 19.72
N PHE A 197 10.53 1.58 18.90
CA PHE A 197 9.25 1.02 19.36
C PHE A 197 9.45 -0.18 20.30
N ILE A 198 10.47 -1.03 20.08
CA ILE A 198 10.81 -2.09 21.03
C ILE A 198 11.33 -1.49 22.35
N GLY A 199 12.17 -0.47 22.28
CA GLY A 199 12.72 0.19 23.48
C GLY A 199 11.66 0.84 24.36
N VAL A 200 10.62 1.43 23.77
CA VAL A 200 9.49 2.03 24.51
C VAL A 200 8.35 1.04 24.78
N LEU A 201 8.47 -0.23 24.39
CA LEU A 201 7.44 -1.26 24.54
C LEU A 201 6.89 -1.39 25.97
N PRO A 202 7.70 -1.35 27.05
CA PRO A 202 7.17 -1.49 28.42
C PRO A 202 6.20 -0.37 28.82
N TRP A 203 6.35 0.82 28.23
CA TRP A 203 5.51 1.99 28.52
C TRP A 203 4.38 2.12 27.51
N LEU A 204 4.74 2.18 26.22
CA LEU A 204 3.82 2.41 25.13
C LEU A 204 2.93 1.19 24.85
N GLY A 205 3.45 -0.02 25.05
CA GLY A 205 2.68 -1.26 24.86
C GLY A 205 1.46 -1.30 25.78
N HIS A 206 1.66 -1.03 27.08
CA HIS A 206 0.56 -0.99 28.04
C HIS A 206 -0.44 0.13 27.75
N LEU A 207 0.05 1.31 27.32
CA LEU A 207 -0.80 2.45 26.97
C LEU A 207 -1.69 2.18 25.74
N VAL A 208 -1.17 1.45 24.73
CA VAL A 208 -1.89 1.19 23.48
C VAL A 208 -2.85 0.02 23.60
N THR A 209 -2.47 -1.06 24.29
CA THR A 209 -3.26 -2.31 24.29
C THR A 209 -3.91 -2.64 25.65
N GLY A 210 -3.58 -1.88 26.71
CA GLY A 210 -4.07 -2.12 28.07
C GLY A 210 -3.43 -3.31 28.78
N HIS A 211 -2.52 -4.04 28.13
CA HIS A 211 -1.94 -5.29 28.65
C HIS A 211 -0.47 -5.42 28.22
N ALA A 212 0.28 -6.32 28.85
CA ALA A 212 1.66 -6.61 28.45
C ALA A 212 1.68 -7.33 27.09
N LEU A 213 2.48 -6.82 26.17
CA LEU A 213 2.70 -7.43 24.85
C LEU A 213 3.91 -8.37 24.90
N ASP A 214 3.81 -9.49 24.18
CA ASP A 214 4.96 -10.36 23.95
C ASP A 214 5.97 -9.65 23.03
N ILE A 215 7.19 -9.46 23.54
CA ILE A 215 8.29 -8.84 22.82
C ILE A 215 8.62 -9.61 21.52
N TRP A 216 8.52 -10.94 21.52
CA TRP A 216 8.89 -11.75 20.37
C TRP A 216 7.87 -11.64 19.24
N LEU A 217 6.58 -11.53 19.57
CA LEU A 217 5.54 -11.21 18.58
C LEU A 217 5.78 -9.83 17.95
N CYS A 218 6.14 -8.83 18.77
CA CYS A 218 6.45 -7.49 18.28
C CYS A 218 7.67 -7.50 17.36
N VAL A 219 8.76 -8.15 17.77
CA VAL A 219 9.98 -8.34 16.97
C VAL A 219 9.65 -9.02 15.64
N GLY A 220 8.83 -10.08 15.65
CA GLY A 220 8.39 -10.76 14.44
C GLY A 220 7.65 -9.83 13.47
N TRP A 221 6.77 -8.96 13.96
CA TRP A 221 6.06 -7.98 13.11
C TRP A 221 6.97 -6.87 12.59
N PHE A 222 7.97 -6.43 13.36
CA PHE A 222 8.98 -5.49 12.88
C PHE A 222 9.92 -6.13 11.85
N ALA A 223 10.29 -7.41 12.03
CA ALA A 223 11.01 -8.18 11.03
C ALA A 223 10.20 -8.30 9.73
N TYR A 224 8.91 -8.59 9.83
CA TYR A 224 8.01 -8.62 8.67
C TYR A 224 7.94 -7.26 7.98
N SER A 225 7.81 -6.17 8.74
CA SER A 225 7.82 -4.80 8.20
C SER A 225 9.13 -4.47 7.49
N THR A 226 10.25 -4.93 8.03
CA THR A 226 11.58 -4.77 7.43
C THR A 226 11.72 -5.57 6.14
N SER A 227 11.18 -6.79 6.07
CA SER A 227 11.13 -7.54 4.81
C SER A 227 10.36 -6.78 3.73
N ILE A 228 9.24 -6.17 4.10
CA ILE A 228 8.44 -5.37 3.18
C ILE A 228 9.26 -4.18 2.67
N ALA A 229 9.94 -3.47 3.57
CA ALA A 229 10.83 -2.36 3.24
C ALA A 229 11.91 -2.78 2.24
N ALA A 230 12.48 -3.98 2.42
CA ALA A 230 13.52 -4.53 1.56
C ALA A 230 13.03 -4.83 0.13
N VAL A 231 11.76 -5.17 -0.05
CA VAL A 231 11.24 -5.65 -1.34
C VAL A 231 10.48 -4.58 -2.13
N THR A 232 9.86 -3.65 -1.42
CA THR A 232 8.91 -2.71 -2.00
C THR A 232 9.49 -1.83 -3.12
N PRO A 233 10.74 -1.31 -3.04
CA PRO A 233 11.33 -0.54 -4.13
C PRO A 233 11.45 -1.32 -5.45
N TYR A 234 11.78 -2.62 -5.40
CA TYR A 234 11.85 -3.47 -6.60
C TYR A 234 10.48 -3.68 -7.23
N GLY A 235 9.45 -3.89 -6.41
CA GLY A 235 8.06 -3.97 -6.86
C GLY A 235 7.60 -2.69 -7.54
N ALA A 236 7.92 -1.53 -6.95
CA ALA A 236 7.60 -0.21 -7.50
C ALA A 236 8.31 0.03 -8.85
N LEU A 237 9.59 -0.31 -8.96
CA LEU A 237 10.35 -0.18 -10.20
C LEU A 237 9.80 -1.09 -11.32
N ALA A 238 9.50 -2.35 -10.99
CA ALA A 238 8.93 -3.30 -11.96
C ALA A 238 7.51 -2.89 -12.41
N ALA A 239 6.74 -2.31 -11.50
CA ALA A 239 5.42 -1.75 -11.75
C ALA A 239 5.45 -0.59 -12.77
N VAL A 240 6.40 0.34 -12.63
CA VAL A 240 6.61 1.45 -13.58
C VAL A 240 6.98 0.94 -14.98
N ARG A 241 7.66 -0.21 -15.08
CA ARG A 241 8.05 -0.84 -16.36
C ARG A 241 6.96 -1.75 -16.95
N HIS A 242 5.70 -1.52 -16.61
CA HIS A 242 4.53 -2.27 -17.10
C HIS A 242 4.53 -3.79 -16.82
N ARG A 243 5.32 -4.28 -15.86
CA ARG A 243 5.34 -5.72 -15.49
C ARG A 243 4.42 -6.06 -14.33
N GLN A 244 3.29 -5.37 -14.22
CA GLN A 244 2.34 -5.48 -13.11
C GLN A 244 1.81 -6.90 -12.91
N ALA A 245 1.49 -7.62 -13.98
CA ALA A 245 1.00 -8.99 -13.91
C ALA A 245 2.07 -9.97 -13.40
N ALA A 246 3.32 -9.82 -13.86
CA ALA A 246 4.44 -10.64 -13.38
C ALA A 246 4.76 -10.36 -11.90
N VAL A 247 4.76 -9.09 -11.50
CA VAL A 247 4.93 -8.71 -10.08
C VAL A 247 3.80 -9.32 -9.24
N PHE A 248 2.56 -9.24 -9.70
CA PHE A 248 1.43 -9.85 -9.02
C PHE A 248 1.61 -11.36 -8.86
N GLY A 249 1.98 -12.09 -9.93
CA GLY A 249 2.19 -13.55 -9.87
C GLY A 249 3.26 -13.95 -8.84
N TRP A 250 4.41 -13.27 -8.83
CA TRP A 250 5.46 -13.52 -7.84
C TRP A 250 5.05 -13.18 -6.42
N ARG A 251 4.31 -12.08 -6.24
CA ARG A 251 3.76 -11.72 -4.93
C ARG A 251 2.70 -12.71 -4.48
N LEU A 252 1.82 -13.17 -5.37
CA LEU A 252 0.83 -14.18 -5.01
C LEU A 252 1.52 -15.46 -4.56
N ALA A 253 2.56 -15.90 -5.28
CA ALA A 253 3.37 -17.05 -4.88
C ALA A 253 4.07 -16.84 -3.53
N ASP A 254 4.67 -15.66 -3.29
CA ASP A 254 5.36 -15.34 -2.04
C ASP A 254 4.41 -15.35 -0.83
N SER A 255 3.18 -14.88 -1.04
CA SER A 255 2.15 -14.77 -0.01
C SER A 255 1.55 -16.13 0.30
N THR A 256 1.28 -16.94 -0.72
CA THR A 256 0.85 -18.34 -0.54
C THR A 256 1.93 -19.15 0.18
N PHE A 257 3.20 -19.02 -0.23
CA PHE A 257 4.31 -19.71 0.44
C PHE A 257 4.45 -19.28 1.91
N SER A 258 4.37 -17.97 2.19
CA SER A 258 4.38 -17.41 3.53
C SER A 258 3.27 -17.99 4.42
N LEU A 259 2.04 -18.05 3.88
CA LEU A 259 0.88 -18.58 4.60
C LEU A 259 1.04 -20.09 4.85
N SER A 260 1.48 -20.86 3.85
CA SER A 260 1.74 -22.29 4.00
C SER A 260 2.79 -22.58 5.06
N LEU A 261 3.88 -21.79 5.10
CA LEU A 261 4.91 -21.92 6.11
C LEU A 261 4.37 -21.64 7.52
N ALA A 262 3.50 -20.63 7.66
CA ALA A 262 2.82 -20.35 8.93
C ALA A 262 1.88 -21.49 9.34
N VAL A 263 1.09 -22.05 8.40
CA VAL A 263 0.23 -23.21 8.65
C VAL A 263 1.05 -24.41 9.14
N ILE A 264 2.15 -24.73 8.44
CA ILE A 264 3.03 -25.85 8.79
C ILE A 264 3.64 -25.64 10.17
N ALA A 265 4.15 -24.44 10.47
CA ALA A 265 4.72 -24.13 11.77
C ALA A 265 3.71 -24.35 12.90
N LEU A 266 2.47 -23.90 12.73
CA LEU A 266 1.40 -24.09 13.72
C LEU A 266 0.97 -25.56 13.84
N ALA A 267 0.84 -26.27 12.71
CA ALA A 267 0.44 -27.67 12.69
C ALA A 267 1.47 -28.60 13.37
N MET A 268 2.75 -28.22 13.36
CA MET A 268 3.81 -28.93 14.09
C MET A 268 3.89 -28.55 15.58
N GLY A 269 2.89 -27.83 16.11
CA GLY A 269 2.87 -27.38 17.51
C GLY A 269 3.80 -26.18 17.77
N GLY A 270 4.24 -25.48 16.73
CA GLY A 270 5.02 -24.26 16.87
C GLY A 270 4.21 -23.13 17.47
N GLY A 271 4.86 -22.28 18.27
CA GLY A 271 4.23 -21.12 18.88
C GLY A 271 3.79 -20.06 17.86
N VAL A 272 2.80 -19.25 18.24
CA VAL A 272 2.24 -18.14 17.43
C VAL A 272 3.31 -17.11 17.02
N VAL A 273 4.39 -17.01 17.79
CA VAL A 273 5.58 -16.19 17.51
C VAL A 273 6.21 -16.51 16.15
N LEU A 274 6.09 -17.76 15.68
CA LEU A 274 6.64 -18.16 14.38
C LEU A 274 5.84 -17.61 13.19
N VAL A 275 4.60 -17.17 13.39
CA VAL A 275 3.73 -16.72 12.29
C VAL A 275 4.31 -15.49 11.57
N PRO A 276 4.62 -14.36 12.24
CA PRO A 276 5.26 -13.22 11.58
C PRO A 276 6.64 -13.56 10.97
N VAL A 277 7.39 -14.48 11.59
CA VAL A 277 8.68 -14.95 11.08
C VAL A 277 8.50 -15.71 9.76
N ALA A 278 7.52 -16.60 9.68
CA ALA A 278 7.16 -17.31 8.47
C ALA A 278 6.74 -16.34 7.35
N LEU A 279 5.96 -15.30 7.67
CA LEU A 279 5.59 -14.26 6.72
C LEU A 279 6.79 -13.46 6.20
N THR A 280 7.80 -13.25 7.06
CA THR A 280 9.04 -12.55 6.71
C THR A 280 9.83 -13.34 5.66
N ALA A 281 9.93 -14.66 5.84
CA ALA A 281 10.68 -15.53 4.95
C ALA A 281 10.14 -15.51 3.51
N GLY A 282 8.84 -15.69 3.32
CA GLY A 282 8.26 -15.66 1.98
C GLY A 282 8.34 -14.28 1.34
N SER A 283 8.08 -13.20 2.10
CA SER A 283 8.23 -11.83 1.63
C SER A 283 9.64 -11.53 1.08
N LEU A 284 10.71 -11.93 1.79
CA LEU A 284 12.10 -11.75 1.34
C LEU A 284 12.39 -12.55 0.06
N LEU A 285 11.99 -13.82 0.00
CA LEU A 285 12.19 -14.68 -1.17
C LEU A 285 11.50 -14.10 -2.42
N GLY A 286 10.25 -13.64 -2.27
CA GLY A 286 9.50 -12.98 -3.35
C GLY A 286 10.22 -11.74 -3.88
N GLY A 287 10.85 -10.96 -3.00
CA GLY A 287 11.59 -9.79 -3.43
C GLY A 287 12.90 -10.03 -4.14
N LEU A 288 13.66 -11.02 -3.66
CA LEU A 288 14.86 -11.49 -4.35
C LEU A 288 14.49 -12.01 -5.74
N ALA A 289 13.38 -12.75 -5.85
CA ALA A 289 12.87 -13.25 -7.11
C ALA A 289 12.48 -12.11 -8.08
N ILE A 290 11.81 -11.06 -7.61
CA ILE A 290 11.49 -9.87 -8.44
C ILE A 290 12.79 -9.21 -8.95
N ARG A 291 13.77 -9.02 -8.07
CA ARG A 291 15.06 -8.39 -8.43
C ARG A 291 15.80 -9.19 -9.49
N TRP A 292 15.86 -10.52 -9.34
CA TRP A 292 16.66 -11.35 -10.24
C TRP A 292 15.92 -11.77 -11.51
N PHE A 293 14.64 -12.12 -11.45
CA PHE A 293 13.92 -12.67 -12.61
C PHE A 293 13.15 -11.63 -13.41
N ILE A 294 12.60 -10.59 -12.76
CA ILE A 294 11.81 -9.58 -13.47
C ILE A 294 12.71 -8.46 -14.00
N LEU A 295 13.65 -7.99 -13.17
CA LEU A 295 14.44 -6.80 -13.49
C LEU A 295 15.74 -7.08 -14.27
N ARG A 296 16.22 -8.32 -14.39
CA ARG A 296 17.42 -8.64 -15.20
C ARG A 296 17.16 -9.10 -16.64
N ARG A 297 15.90 -9.35 -17.03
CA ARG A 297 15.60 -9.77 -18.42
C ARG A 297 15.78 -8.59 -19.38
N PRO A 298 16.56 -8.72 -20.47
CA PRO A 298 16.74 -7.68 -21.48
C PRO A 298 15.39 -7.16 -21.99
N PHE A 299 15.26 -5.84 -22.11
CA PHE A 299 14.09 -5.22 -22.70
C PHE A 299 14.24 -5.23 -24.22
N PRO A 300 13.22 -5.67 -25.00
CA PRO A 300 13.08 -5.16 -26.35
C PRO A 300 12.79 -3.67 -26.19
N SER A 301 13.81 -2.86 -26.46
CA SER A 301 13.62 -1.43 -26.61
C SER A 301 12.61 -1.24 -27.75
N ARG A 302 11.49 -0.55 -27.49
CA ARG A 302 10.65 0.05 -28.53
C ARG A 302 11.05 1.53 -28.71
N PRO A 303 12.18 1.88 -29.36
CA PRO A 303 12.33 3.21 -29.95
C PRO A 303 11.66 3.30 -31.32
N GLU A 304 11.48 2.18 -32.02
CA GLU A 304 11.11 2.22 -33.45
C GLU A 304 9.62 2.43 -33.73
N GLU A 305 8.72 1.96 -32.88
CA GLU A 305 7.28 2.03 -33.19
C GLU A 305 6.73 3.45 -32.96
N ILE A 306 7.24 4.17 -31.96
CA ILE A 306 6.87 5.58 -31.73
C ILE A 306 7.51 6.49 -32.78
N ALA A 307 8.75 6.21 -33.21
CA ALA A 307 9.40 6.93 -34.31
C ALA A 307 8.65 6.73 -35.65
N ARG A 308 8.14 5.53 -35.92
CA ARG A 308 7.31 5.25 -37.12
C ARG A 308 5.91 5.87 -37.06
N THR A 309 5.36 6.08 -35.86
CA THR A 309 4.02 6.69 -35.72
C THR A 309 4.06 8.23 -35.81
N ILE A 310 5.21 8.85 -35.50
CA ILE A 310 5.37 10.32 -35.51
C ILE A 310 5.83 10.85 -36.88
N SER A 311 6.42 10.03 -37.75
CA SER A 311 6.90 10.48 -39.06
C SER A 311 6.34 9.69 -40.26
N PRO A 312 5.04 9.81 -40.61
CA PRO A 312 4.56 9.42 -41.94
C PRO A 312 4.78 10.52 -43.00
N HIS A 313 5.06 11.77 -42.61
CA HIS A 313 4.91 12.92 -43.52
C HIS A 313 6.19 13.58 -44.04
N HIS A 314 7.39 13.14 -43.67
CA HIS A 314 8.61 13.81 -44.15
C HIS A 314 9.24 13.22 -45.41
N SER A 315 8.74 12.10 -45.95
CA SER A 315 9.38 11.40 -47.09
C SER A 315 8.76 11.69 -48.47
N GLN A 316 7.82 12.64 -48.60
CA GLN A 316 7.20 12.96 -49.91
C GLN A 316 7.52 14.37 -50.45
N ALA A 317 8.34 15.17 -49.76
CA ALA A 317 8.61 16.56 -50.17
C ALA A 317 9.92 16.78 -50.98
N GLU A 318 10.74 15.75 -51.20
CA GLU A 318 12.06 15.92 -51.89
C GLU A 318 12.15 15.26 -53.28
N ALA A 319 11.02 14.84 -53.89
CA ALA A 319 11.02 14.24 -55.22
C ALA A 319 10.64 15.21 -56.37
N HIS A 320 10.46 16.50 -56.09
CA HIS A 320 10.18 17.51 -57.11
C HIS A 320 10.91 18.83 -56.83
N VAL A 321 12.22 18.84 -57.09
CA VAL A 321 12.98 20.04 -57.50
C VAL A 321 13.97 19.63 -58.56
#